data_AF-A0A356SFJ7-F1
#
_entry.id   AF-A0A356SFJ7-F1
#
_cell.length_a   1.000
_cell.length_b   1.000
_cell.length_c   1.000
_cell.angle_alpha   90.00
_cell.angle_beta   90.00
_cell.angle_gamma   90.00
#
_symmetry.space_group_name_H-M   'P 1'
#
loop_
_entity.id
_entity.type
_entity.pdbx_description
1 polymer ?
#
loop_
_entity_poly.entity_id
_entity_poly.type
_entity_poly.pdbx_seq_one_letter_code
_entity_poly.pdbx_strand_id
1 'polypeptide(L)'
;WIKAEIHEFVLRNWRIVKVATTKSQRKLFFNLRRHKSGTHWLTNEETLAIATDLGVDPVEVTRMESRLSSRDVAFDLPADADEDSAWQAPQQYLEDVSTDPASVIETRDHMASEEGQLARAMASLDARSKDIVARRWLSEPKTTLHELADEYGVSAERIRQLENNAMKKLRMEMVA
;
A
#
# COMPACT_ATOMS: atom_id res chain seq x y z
N TRP A 1 -17.43 34.50 21.38
CA TRP A 1 -17.89 33.62 20.28
C TRP A 1 -17.22 33.98 18.96
N ILE A 2 -17.23 35.25 18.52
CA ILE A 2 -16.62 35.69 17.24
C ILE A 2 -15.19 35.18 17.02
N LYS A 3 -14.29 35.38 18.00
CA LYS A 3 -12.89 34.91 17.90
C LYS A 3 -12.77 33.39 17.73
N ALA A 4 -13.65 32.61 18.37
CA ALA A 4 -13.64 31.16 18.26
C ALA A 4 -14.08 30.70 16.87
N GLU A 5 -15.10 31.34 16.30
CA GLU A 5 -15.55 31.08 14.93
C GLU A 5 -14.47 31.43 13.90
N ILE A 6 -13.76 32.54 14.09
CA ILE A 6 -12.61 32.90 13.23
C ILE A 6 -11.53 31.81 13.32
N HIS A 7 -11.18 31.35 14.53
CA HIS A 7 -10.18 30.30 14.70
C HIS A 7 -10.61 28.98 14.03
N GLU A 8 -11.87 28.58 14.17
CA GLU A 8 -12.40 27.36 13.56
C GLU A 8 -12.46 27.49 12.02
N PHE A 9 -12.85 28.66 11.50
CA PHE A 9 -12.82 28.93 10.06
C PHE A 9 -11.40 28.83 9.51
N VAL A 10 -10.41 29.42 10.18
CA VAL A 10 -9.00 29.34 9.77
C VAL A 10 -8.53 27.89 9.77
N LEU A 11 -8.81 27.10 10.82
CA LEU A 11 -8.43 25.69 10.89
C LEU A 11 -9.06 24.85 9.77
N ARG A 12 -10.32 25.12 9.42
CA ARG A 12 -11.05 24.38 8.39
C ARG A 12 -10.61 24.72 6.97
N ASN A 13 -10.14 25.94 6.73
CA ASN A 13 -9.87 26.46 5.39
C ASN A 13 -8.40 26.81 5.14
N TRP A 14 -7.49 26.48 6.07
CA TRP A 14 -6.06 26.76 5.92
C TRP A 14 -5.43 26.04 4.72
N ARG A 15 -5.82 24.79 4.48
CA ARG A 15 -5.29 23.91 3.41
C ARG A 15 -6.33 22.95 2.88
N ILE A 16 -6.03 22.38 1.72
CA ILE A 16 -6.83 21.32 1.09
C ILE A 16 -6.93 20.11 2.03
N VAL A 17 -5.81 19.71 2.65
CA VAL A 17 -5.78 18.63 3.65
C VAL A 17 -5.89 19.19 5.06
N LYS A 18 -6.82 18.66 5.85
CA LYS A 18 -7.01 19.08 7.26
C LYS A 18 -5.82 18.64 8.11
N VAL A 19 -5.14 19.61 8.72
CA VAL A 19 -3.90 19.37 9.47
C VAL A 19 -4.10 19.25 10.99
N ALA A 20 -5.08 19.96 11.57
CA ALA A 20 -5.22 20.14 13.02
C ALA A 20 -6.57 19.62 13.57
N THR A 21 -6.74 18.30 13.52
CA THR A 21 -7.97 17.63 13.97
C THR A 21 -7.97 17.37 15.47
N THR A 22 -6.80 17.19 16.09
CA THR A 22 -6.65 16.91 17.53
C THR A 22 -6.38 18.17 18.36
N LYS A 23 -6.60 18.09 19.68
CA LYS A 23 -6.32 19.21 20.62
C LYS A 23 -4.85 19.63 20.59
N SER A 24 -3.93 18.65 20.58
CA SER A 24 -2.48 18.88 20.49
C SER A 24 -2.08 19.57 19.19
N GLN A 25 -2.61 19.11 18.06
CA GLN A 25 -2.34 19.72 16.75
C GLN A 25 -2.88 21.15 16.64
N ARG A 26 -4.08 21.43 17.19
CA ARG A 26 -4.60 22.81 17.23
C ARG A 26 -3.72 23.71 18.09
N LYS A 27 -3.23 23.21 19.24
CA LYS A 27 -2.29 23.95 20.09
C LYS A 27 -0.99 24.25 19.34
N LEU A 28 -0.45 23.29 18.61
CA LEU A 28 0.73 23.46 17.75
C LEU A 28 0.46 24.43 16.59
N PHE A 29 -0.67 24.33 15.92
CA PHE A 29 -1.01 25.18 14.78
C PHE A 29 -0.93 26.68 15.12
N PHE A 30 -1.47 27.08 16.28
CA PHE A 30 -1.47 28.49 16.69
C PHE A 30 -0.17 28.95 17.35
N ASN A 31 0.57 28.05 18.02
CA ASN A 31 1.73 28.45 18.84
C ASN A 31 3.08 28.09 18.22
N LEU A 32 3.19 27.06 17.37
CA LEU A 32 4.48 26.54 16.89
C LEU A 32 5.33 27.62 16.22
N ARG A 33 4.72 28.46 15.37
CA ARG A 33 5.43 29.56 14.68
C ARG A 33 5.96 30.64 15.64
N ARG A 34 5.32 30.81 16.81
CA ARG A 34 5.77 31.76 17.84
C ARG A 34 6.95 31.21 18.64
N HIS A 35 7.00 29.91 18.86
CA HIS A 35 8.10 29.25 19.57
C HIS A 35 9.30 28.91 18.68
N LYS A 36 9.11 28.92 17.35
CA LYS A 36 10.17 28.70 16.38
C LYS A 36 10.93 29.99 16.09
N SER A 37 12.23 30.01 16.42
CA SER A 37 13.11 31.16 16.22
C SER A 37 13.75 31.16 14.82
N GLY A 38 12.94 31.28 13.76
CA GLY A 38 13.44 31.47 12.39
C GLY A 38 12.78 30.60 11.34
N THR A 39 13.39 30.56 10.15
CA THR A 39 12.90 29.83 8.97
C THR A 39 13.58 28.47 8.79
N HIS A 40 14.61 28.16 9.59
CA HIS A 40 15.33 26.88 9.55
C HIS A 40 14.45 25.72 10.03
N TRP A 41 14.82 24.48 9.75
CA TRP A 41 14.18 23.31 10.33
C TRP A 41 14.49 23.19 11.84
N LEU A 42 13.53 22.77 12.66
CA LEU A 42 13.75 22.58 14.09
C LEU A 42 14.77 21.48 14.32
N THR A 43 15.73 21.77 15.20
CA THR A 43 16.63 20.76 15.72
C THR A 43 15.89 19.83 16.70
N ASN A 44 16.49 18.68 17.01
CA ASN A 44 15.92 17.75 18.00
C ASN A 44 15.77 18.42 19.37
N GLU A 45 16.73 19.25 19.77
CA GLU A 45 16.71 19.96 21.06
C GLU A 45 15.57 20.98 21.12
N GLU A 46 15.38 21.77 20.06
CA GLU A 46 14.26 22.73 19.97
C GLU A 46 12.90 22.02 19.92
N THR A 47 12.81 20.91 19.18
CA THR A 47 11.60 20.09 19.11
C THR A 47 11.21 19.60 20.51
N LEU A 48 12.16 19.10 21.29
CA LEU A 48 11.94 18.63 22.67
C LEU A 48 11.56 19.77 23.61
N ALA A 49 12.20 20.94 23.47
CA ALA A 49 11.86 22.12 24.27
C ALA A 49 10.42 22.58 24.02
N ILE A 50 10.01 22.66 22.73
CA ILE A 50 8.66 23.04 22.32
C ILE A 50 7.63 21.99 22.77
N ALA A 51 7.97 20.70 22.63
CA ALA A 51 7.12 19.59 23.07
C ALA A 51 6.84 19.66 24.58
N THR A 52 7.88 19.94 25.37
CA THR A 52 7.80 20.06 26.83
C THR A 52 6.96 21.29 27.24
N ASP A 53 7.20 22.45 26.64
CA ASP A 53 6.48 23.68 26.95
C ASP A 53 5.00 23.62 26.56
N LEU A 54 4.71 23.02 25.40
CA LEU A 54 3.34 22.85 24.92
C LEU A 54 2.66 21.57 25.46
N GLY A 55 3.38 20.69 26.16
CA GLY A 55 2.84 19.44 26.71
C GLY A 55 2.28 18.52 25.62
N VAL A 56 2.99 18.38 24.51
CA VAL A 56 2.62 17.56 23.34
C VAL A 56 3.75 16.59 23.00
N ASP A 57 3.46 15.58 22.19
CA ASP A 57 4.46 14.61 21.78
C ASP A 57 5.48 15.23 20.79
N PRO A 58 6.80 15.01 20.94
CA PRO A 58 7.81 15.52 20.02
C PRO A 58 7.57 15.11 18.55
N VAL A 59 7.05 13.91 18.30
CA VAL A 59 6.71 13.44 16.94
C VAL A 59 5.59 14.30 16.34
N GLU A 60 4.62 14.74 17.15
CA GLU A 60 3.58 15.66 16.69
C GLU A 60 4.16 17.05 16.34
N VAL A 61 5.17 17.52 17.07
CA VAL A 61 5.86 18.80 16.78
C VAL A 61 6.54 18.74 15.41
N THR A 62 7.38 17.73 15.16
CA THR A 62 8.08 17.57 13.88
C THR A 62 7.09 17.38 12.71
N ARG A 63 6.04 16.59 12.91
CA ARG A 63 5.00 16.40 11.89
C ARG A 63 4.25 17.72 11.61
N MET A 64 3.92 18.49 12.63
CA MET A 64 3.28 19.79 12.46
C MET A 64 4.20 20.81 11.79
N GLU A 65 5.49 20.78 12.08
CA GLU A 65 6.48 21.61 11.40
C GLU A 65 6.53 21.33 9.89
N SER A 66 6.58 20.04 9.50
CA SER A 66 6.55 19.63 8.09
C SER A 66 5.31 20.16 7.38
N ARG A 67 4.14 19.98 8.01
CA ARG A 67 2.87 20.40 7.43
C ARG A 67 2.71 21.92 7.34
N LEU A 68 3.28 22.66 8.29
CA LEU A 68 3.21 24.12 8.28
C LEU A 68 4.21 24.77 7.32
N SER A 69 5.34 24.09 7.03
CA SER A 69 6.40 24.59 6.14
C SER A 69 6.19 24.25 4.66
N SER A 70 5.64 23.08 4.33
CA SER A 70 5.33 22.70 2.95
C SER A 70 4.33 23.67 2.31
N ARG A 71 4.21 23.79 0.99
CA ARG A 71 3.11 24.54 0.32
C ARG A 71 2.26 23.56 -0.48
N ASP A 72 0.97 23.85 -0.62
CA ASP A 72 0.13 23.08 -1.53
C ASP A 72 0.50 23.51 -2.96
N VAL A 73 0.82 22.55 -3.82
CA VAL A 73 1.26 22.77 -5.21
C VAL A 73 0.12 22.31 -6.12
N ALA A 74 -0.28 23.12 -7.09
CA ALA A 74 -1.24 22.71 -8.10
C ALA A 74 -0.64 21.60 -8.99
N PHE A 75 -1.48 20.75 -9.57
CA PHE A 75 -0.99 19.65 -10.39
C PHE A 75 -0.44 20.14 -11.74
N ASP A 76 -1.09 21.14 -12.31
CA ASP A 76 -0.86 21.74 -13.63
C ASP A 76 -0.43 23.21 -13.52
N LEU A 77 0.69 23.48 -12.82
CA LEU A 77 1.22 24.85 -12.77
C LEU A 77 1.55 25.35 -14.19
N PRO A 78 1.10 26.56 -14.57
CA PRO A 78 1.51 27.20 -15.82
C PRO A 78 3.03 27.43 -15.85
N ALA A 79 3.66 27.14 -16.99
CA ALA A 79 5.11 27.24 -17.18
C ALA A 79 5.63 28.69 -17.22
N ASP A 80 4.71 29.66 -17.31
CA ASP A 80 4.91 31.09 -17.42
C ASP A 80 5.10 31.79 -16.05
N ALA A 81 4.97 31.04 -14.95
CA ALA A 81 5.29 31.51 -13.60
C ALA A 81 6.76 31.20 -13.26
N ASP A 82 7.70 32.02 -13.74
CA ASP A 82 9.15 31.93 -13.46
C ASP A 82 9.82 30.66 -14.04
N GLU A 83 10.86 30.85 -14.87
CA GLU A 83 11.51 29.78 -15.65
C GLU A 83 12.10 28.66 -14.75
N ASP A 84 12.42 29.00 -13.49
CA ASP A 84 12.91 28.08 -12.45
C ASP A 84 11.79 27.25 -11.76
N SER A 85 10.51 27.61 -11.94
CA SER A 85 9.36 26.93 -11.30
C SER A 85 8.58 26.01 -12.25
N ALA A 86 8.79 26.13 -13.57
CA ALA A 86 8.09 25.32 -14.56
C ALA A 86 8.37 23.81 -14.43
N TRP A 87 9.57 23.42 -13.97
CA TRP A 87 9.97 22.03 -13.68
C TRP A 87 9.35 21.45 -12.40
N GLN A 88 8.65 22.26 -11.61
CA GLN A 88 8.08 21.85 -10.32
C GLN A 88 6.64 21.36 -10.41
N ALA A 89 6.02 21.40 -11.59
CA ALA A 89 4.65 20.94 -11.78
C ALA A 89 4.57 19.40 -11.67
N PRO A 90 3.76 18.84 -10.74
CA PRO A 90 3.62 17.40 -10.56
C PRO A 90 3.33 16.61 -11.84
N GLN A 91 2.58 17.19 -12.78
CA GLN A 91 2.27 16.54 -14.07
C GLN A 91 3.50 16.16 -14.91
N GLN A 92 4.66 16.80 -14.71
CA GLN A 92 5.86 16.56 -15.52
C GLN A 92 6.70 15.38 -15.02
N TYR A 93 6.59 15.01 -13.74
CA TYR A 93 7.41 13.97 -13.13
C TYR A 93 6.62 12.85 -12.45
N LEU A 94 5.30 13.04 -12.22
CA LEU A 94 4.44 11.96 -11.74
C LEU A 94 4.09 11.03 -12.90
N GLU A 95 4.71 9.86 -12.89
CA GLU A 95 4.47 8.80 -13.86
C GLU A 95 3.42 7.82 -13.33
N ASP A 96 2.52 7.36 -14.21
CA ASP A 96 1.67 6.21 -13.93
C ASP A 96 2.39 4.92 -14.31
N VAL A 97 3.00 4.29 -13.30
CA VAL A 97 3.71 3.01 -13.43
C VAL A 97 2.80 1.83 -13.78
N SER A 98 1.48 1.96 -13.66
CA SER A 98 0.56 0.86 -13.98
C SER A 98 0.30 0.68 -15.48
N THR A 99 0.66 1.68 -16.30
CA THR A 99 0.33 1.74 -17.73
C THR A 99 1.53 1.45 -18.62
N ASP A 100 2.67 1.01 -18.07
CA ASP A 100 3.83 0.61 -18.88
C ASP A 100 3.47 -0.56 -19.83
N PRO A 101 3.50 -0.36 -21.16
CA PRO A 101 3.14 -1.40 -22.12
C PRO A 101 4.02 -2.64 -22.00
N ALA A 102 5.30 -2.49 -21.61
CA ALA A 102 6.19 -3.63 -21.43
C ALA A 102 5.73 -4.49 -20.25
N SER A 103 5.47 -3.88 -19.09
CA SER A 103 4.94 -4.54 -17.90
C SER A 103 3.58 -5.23 -18.15
N VAL A 104 2.69 -4.59 -18.92
CA VAL A 104 1.38 -5.18 -19.28
C VAL A 104 1.53 -6.42 -20.15
N ILE A 105 2.38 -6.36 -21.18
CA ILE A 105 2.65 -7.51 -22.06
C ILE A 105 3.36 -8.63 -21.29
N GLU A 106 4.37 -8.29 -20.49
CA GLU A 106 5.09 -9.24 -19.65
C GLU A 106 4.14 -9.97 -18.71
N THR A 107 3.28 -9.24 -17.99
CA THR A 107 2.30 -9.85 -17.08
C THR A 107 1.37 -10.79 -17.83
N ARG A 108 0.85 -10.37 -18.99
CA ARG A 108 -0.07 -11.18 -19.80
C ARG A 108 0.60 -12.45 -20.31
N ASP A 109 1.80 -12.33 -20.87
CA ASP A 109 2.53 -13.45 -21.44
C ASP A 109 3.02 -14.40 -20.33
N HIS A 110 3.41 -13.87 -19.17
CA HIS A 110 3.72 -14.65 -17.97
C HIS A 110 2.50 -15.46 -17.50
N MET A 111 1.35 -14.82 -17.34
CA MET A 111 0.10 -15.49 -16.96
C MET A 111 -0.28 -16.60 -17.96
N ALA A 112 -0.22 -16.31 -19.26
CA ALA A 112 -0.53 -17.30 -20.30
C ALA A 112 0.46 -18.48 -20.28
N SER A 113 1.75 -18.20 -20.04
CA SER A 113 2.79 -19.22 -19.89
C SER A 113 2.54 -20.09 -18.66
N GLU A 114 2.26 -19.49 -17.49
CA GLU A 114 1.96 -20.20 -16.24
C GLU A 114 0.71 -21.08 -16.37
N GLU A 115 -0.37 -20.54 -16.95
CA GLU A 115 -1.61 -21.30 -17.19
C GLU A 115 -1.36 -22.48 -18.14
N GLY A 116 -0.62 -22.25 -19.22
CA GLY A 116 -0.23 -23.30 -20.17
C GLY A 116 0.67 -24.37 -19.56
N GLN A 117 1.62 -24.00 -18.69
CA GLN A 117 2.45 -24.93 -17.94
C GLN A 117 1.63 -25.74 -16.94
N LEU A 118 0.76 -25.09 -16.16
CA LEU A 118 -0.13 -25.76 -15.22
C LEU A 118 -1.07 -26.73 -15.94
N ALA A 119 -1.65 -26.33 -17.07
CA ALA A 119 -2.54 -27.19 -17.86
C ALA A 119 -1.81 -28.45 -18.37
N ARG A 120 -0.58 -28.31 -18.86
CA ARG A 120 0.27 -29.44 -19.29
C ARG A 120 0.65 -30.34 -18.12
N ALA A 121 1.08 -29.76 -17.00
CA ALA A 121 1.43 -30.51 -15.79
C ALA A 121 0.21 -31.26 -15.21
N MET A 122 -0.97 -30.65 -15.22
CA MET A 122 -2.22 -31.30 -14.81
C MET A 122 -2.66 -32.42 -15.76
N ALA A 123 -2.23 -32.41 -17.02
CA ALA A 123 -2.52 -33.46 -17.99
C ALA A 123 -1.60 -34.69 -17.83
N SER A 124 -0.41 -34.55 -17.22
CA SER A 124 0.49 -35.67 -16.96
C SER A 124 0.11 -36.49 -15.70
N LEU A 125 -0.77 -35.94 -14.85
CA LEU A 125 -1.31 -36.64 -13.70
C LEU A 125 -2.35 -37.69 -14.11
N ASP A 126 -2.42 -38.77 -13.32
CA ASP A 126 -3.52 -39.72 -13.44
C ASP A 126 -4.85 -39.07 -13.03
N ALA A 127 -5.97 -39.59 -13.56
CA ALA A 127 -7.30 -39.01 -13.37
C ALA A 127 -7.67 -38.80 -11.89
N ARG A 128 -7.25 -39.71 -11.00
CA ARG A 128 -7.53 -39.64 -9.57
C ARG A 128 -6.69 -38.57 -8.88
N SER A 129 -5.39 -38.52 -9.15
CA SER A 129 -4.50 -37.46 -8.64
C SER A 129 -4.91 -36.07 -9.12
N LYS A 130 -5.32 -35.95 -10.40
CA LYS A 130 -5.81 -34.71 -11.00
C LYS A 130 -7.04 -34.18 -10.28
N ASP A 131 -8.02 -35.04 -10.02
CA ASP A 131 -9.25 -34.68 -9.30
C ASP A 131 -8.97 -34.26 -7.85
N ILE A 132 -8.12 -35.01 -7.14
CA ILE A 132 -7.72 -34.68 -5.76
C ILE A 132 -7.04 -33.31 -5.70
N VAL A 133 -6.08 -33.01 -6.60
CA VAL A 133 -5.40 -31.70 -6.60
C VAL A 133 -6.36 -30.58 -6.98
N ALA A 134 -7.21 -30.78 -7.99
CA ALA A 134 -8.17 -29.76 -8.43
C ALA A 134 -9.13 -29.36 -7.31
N ARG A 135 -9.74 -30.34 -6.62
CA ARG A 135 -10.71 -30.09 -5.54
C ARG A 135 -10.10 -29.51 -4.25
N ARG A 136 -8.78 -29.68 -4.07
CA ARG A 136 -8.08 -29.17 -2.89
C ARG A 136 -7.43 -27.81 -3.09
N TRP A 137 -7.03 -27.49 -4.31
CA TRP A 137 -6.22 -26.31 -4.61
C TRP A 137 -6.88 -25.34 -5.60
N LEU A 138 -7.68 -25.84 -6.54
CA LEU A 138 -8.24 -25.05 -7.64
C LEU A 138 -9.75 -24.78 -7.52
N SER A 139 -10.46 -25.46 -6.61
CA SER A 139 -11.90 -25.23 -6.39
C SER A 139 -12.19 -24.37 -5.17
N GLU A 140 -13.32 -23.66 -5.22
CA GLU A 140 -13.88 -22.92 -4.10
C GLU A 140 -15.35 -23.36 -3.88
N PRO A 141 -15.72 -23.90 -2.68
CA PRO A 141 -14.88 -24.17 -1.52
C PRO A 141 -13.92 -25.35 -1.73
N LYS A 142 -12.83 -25.37 -0.95
CA LYS A 142 -11.82 -26.44 -0.99
C LYS A 142 -12.33 -27.66 -0.23
N THR A 143 -12.25 -28.84 -0.86
CA THR A 143 -12.66 -30.10 -0.25
C THR A 143 -11.62 -30.57 0.78
N THR A 144 -12.08 -31.15 1.90
CA THR A 144 -11.20 -31.67 2.94
C THR A 144 -10.66 -33.07 2.61
N LEU A 145 -9.58 -33.48 3.29
CA LEU A 145 -9.04 -34.84 3.16
C LEU A 145 -10.04 -35.93 3.53
N HIS A 146 -10.92 -35.67 4.50
CA HIS A 146 -11.89 -36.65 5.00
C HIS A 146 -13.01 -36.85 3.99
N GLU A 147 -13.53 -35.76 3.41
CA GLU A 147 -14.56 -35.85 2.36
C GLU A 147 -14.08 -36.63 1.13
N LEU A 148 -12.83 -36.39 0.69
CA LEU A 148 -12.23 -37.16 -0.41
C LEU A 148 -11.96 -38.62 0.00
N ALA A 149 -11.57 -38.86 1.25
CA ALA A 149 -11.35 -40.21 1.78
C ALA A 149 -12.64 -41.03 1.76
N ASP A 150 -13.75 -40.42 2.19
CA ASP A 150 -15.08 -41.02 2.20
C ASP A 150 -15.59 -41.30 0.78
N GLU A 151 -15.43 -40.35 -0.16
CA GLU A 151 -15.82 -40.52 -1.57
C GLU A 151 -15.04 -41.65 -2.27
N TYR A 152 -13.74 -41.71 -2.02
CA TYR A 152 -12.86 -42.70 -2.66
C TYR A 152 -12.73 -44.03 -1.89
N GLY A 153 -13.39 -44.17 -0.73
CA GLY A 153 -13.34 -45.36 0.11
C GLY A 153 -11.93 -45.73 0.61
N VAL A 154 -11.08 -44.72 0.87
CA VAL A 154 -9.70 -44.91 1.34
C VAL A 154 -9.43 -44.05 2.58
N SER A 155 -8.33 -44.28 3.29
CA SER A 155 -7.98 -43.43 4.44
C SER A 155 -7.56 -42.01 4.02
N ALA A 156 -7.79 -41.02 4.89
CA ALA A 156 -7.33 -39.64 4.69
C ALA A 156 -5.80 -39.55 4.45
N GLU A 157 -5.02 -40.40 5.13
CA GLU A 157 -3.57 -40.48 4.90
C GLU A 157 -3.23 -40.97 3.50
N ARG A 158 -4.02 -41.88 2.91
CA ARG A 158 -3.83 -42.32 1.53
C ARG A 158 -4.08 -41.20 0.52
N ILE A 159 -5.13 -40.39 0.73
CA ILE A 159 -5.39 -39.19 -0.11
C ILE A 159 -4.22 -38.20 0.02
N ARG A 160 -3.72 -37.95 1.24
CA ARG A 160 -2.56 -37.09 1.47
C ARG A 160 -1.30 -37.59 0.74
N GLN A 161 -1.06 -38.90 0.70
CA GLN A 161 0.06 -39.47 -0.07
C GLN A 161 -0.09 -39.24 -1.58
N LEU A 162 -1.30 -39.45 -2.12
CA LEU A 162 -1.59 -39.21 -3.54
C LEU A 162 -1.42 -37.73 -3.90
N GLU A 163 -1.94 -36.82 -3.07
CA GLU A 163 -1.74 -35.38 -3.21
C GLU A 163 -0.25 -35.01 -3.22
N ASN A 164 0.52 -35.48 -2.23
CA ASN A 164 1.94 -35.15 -2.14
C ASN A 164 2.74 -35.64 -3.35
N ASN A 165 2.42 -36.84 -3.86
CA ASN A 165 3.05 -37.38 -5.06
C ASN A 165 2.64 -36.59 -6.32
N ALA A 166 1.37 -36.20 -6.43
CA ALA A 166 0.88 -35.37 -7.52
C ALA A 166 1.54 -33.98 -7.52
N MET A 167 1.62 -33.34 -6.35
CA MET A 167 2.30 -32.03 -6.18
C MET A 167 3.79 -32.10 -6.51
N LYS A 168 4.47 -33.20 -6.18
CA LYS A 168 5.87 -33.41 -6.60
C LYS A 168 5.99 -33.50 -8.13
N LYS A 169 5.09 -34.24 -8.80
CA LYS A 169 5.07 -34.32 -10.27
C LYS A 169 4.78 -32.96 -10.91
N LEU A 170 3.78 -32.23 -10.42
CA LEU A 170 3.46 -30.88 -10.91
C LEU A 170 4.67 -29.94 -10.81
N ARG A 171 5.38 -29.94 -9.69
CA ARG A 171 6.59 -29.12 -9.52
C ARG A 171 7.71 -29.49 -10.49
N MET A 172 7.88 -30.77 -10.81
CA MET A 172 8.89 -31.20 -11.79
C MET A 172 8.52 -30.74 -13.20
N GLU A 173 7.26 -30.84 -13.59
CA GLU A 173 6.77 -30.45 -14.92
C GLU A 173 6.68 -28.92 -15.11
N MET A 174 6.49 -28.15 -14.03
CA MET A 174 6.45 -26.68 -14.10
C MET A 174 7.85 -26.03 -14.11
N VAL A 175 8.90 -26.76 -13.71
CA VAL A 175 10.30 -26.27 -13.73
C VAL A 175 11.04 -26.71 -15.00
N ALA A 176 10.50 -27.70 -15.73
CA ALA A 176 11.05 -28.24 -16.97
C ALA A 176 10.61 -27.43 -18.21
#